data_AF-A0A966UQ81-F1
#
_entry.id   AF-A0A966UQ81-F1
#
_cell.length_a   1.000
_cell.length_b   1.000
_cell.length_c   1.000
_cell.angle_alpha   90.00
_cell.angle_beta   90.00
_cell.angle_gamma   90.00
#
_symmetry.space_group_name_H-M   'P 1'
#
loop_
_entity.id
_entity.type
_entity.pdbx_description
1 polymer ?
#
loop_
_entity_poly.entity_id
_entity_poly.type
_entity_poly.pdbx_seq_one_letter_code
_entity_poly.pdbx_strand_id
1 'polypeptide(L)'
;MNKLDIGYEMAQLDLRNREFYDELNDEERKKFSTYLMLRWGSVVNGIPELQQYYLQAMNERVNKRFFDINKHPKLQWLLLTTVSPNMGKHRHEWMAYSGKTAKNKRAQKMLELYPHIKSDEAELLADKITDEQYKGMLVERGYSDKEIKEALK
;
A
#
# COMPACT_ATOMS: atom_id res chain seq x y z
N MET A 1 -19.83 -16.32 14.03
CA MET A 1 -19.17 -15.60 12.91
C MET A 1 -17.99 -14.86 13.52
N ASN A 2 -16.79 -14.93 12.91
CA ASN A 2 -15.62 -14.23 13.45
C ASN A 2 -15.80 -12.72 13.23
N LYS A 3 -15.89 -11.93 14.31
CA LYS A 3 -16.09 -10.47 14.24
C LYS A 3 -14.90 -9.73 13.64
N LEU A 4 -13.72 -10.33 13.64
CA LEU A 4 -12.48 -9.74 13.12
C LEU A 4 -12.08 -10.32 11.75
N ASP A 5 -13.06 -10.87 11.02
CA ASP A 5 -12.89 -11.09 9.60
C ASP A 5 -12.98 -9.76 8.85
N ILE A 6 -12.05 -9.52 7.92
CA ILE A 6 -11.97 -8.23 7.22
C ILE A 6 -13.26 -7.88 6.47
N GLY A 7 -13.97 -8.88 5.94
CA GLY A 7 -15.26 -8.66 5.28
C GLY A 7 -16.33 -8.22 6.26
N TYR A 8 -16.32 -8.74 7.49
CA TYR A 8 -17.21 -8.30 8.55
C TYR A 8 -16.86 -6.88 9.02
N GLU A 9 -15.59 -6.59 9.26
CA GLU A 9 -15.12 -5.27 9.69
C GLU A 9 -15.46 -4.16 8.67
N MET A 10 -15.24 -4.44 7.37
CA MET A 10 -15.62 -3.52 6.28
C MET A 10 -17.13 -3.30 6.22
N ALA A 11 -17.93 -4.35 6.44
CA ALA A 11 -19.37 -4.20 6.51
C ALA A 11 -19.82 -3.29 7.69
N GLN A 12 -19.11 -3.31 8.82
CA GLN A 12 -19.40 -2.39 9.94
C GLN A 12 -19.03 -0.95 9.61
N LEU A 13 -17.93 -0.73 8.87
CA LEU A 13 -17.52 0.59 8.39
C LEU A 13 -18.57 1.16 7.44
N ASP A 14 -19.00 0.37 6.46
CA ASP A 14 -20.00 0.75 5.46
C ASP A 14 -21.36 1.07 6.06
N LEU A 15 -21.80 0.27 7.03
CA LEU A 15 -23.05 0.48 7.77
C LEU A 15 -22.96 1.58 8.83
N ARG A 16 -21.80 2.24 8.96
CA ARG A 16 -21.52 3.27 9.95
C ARG A 16 -21.81 2.82 11.38
N ASN A 17 -21.50 1.57 11.73
CA ASN A 17 -21.70 1.07 13.09
C ASN A 17 -20.70 1.73 14.05
N ARG A 18 -21.16 2.76 14.76
CA ARG A 18 -20.36 3.52 15.73
C ARG A 18 -20.05 2.72 17.00
N GLU A 19 -20.95 1.81 17.37
CA GLU A 19 -20.86 1.01 18.59
C GLU A 19 -19.95 -0.21 18.43
N PHE A 20 -19.55 -0.57 17.20
CA PHE A 20 -18.75 -1.77 16.91
C PHE A 20 -17.52 -1.91 17.81
N TYR A 21 -16.77 -0.82 18.04
CA TYR A 21 -15.60 -0.86 18.92
C TYR A 21 -15.94 -1.21 20.38
N ASP A 22 -17.09 -0.76 20.87
CA ASP A 22 -17.55 -1.06 22.22
C ASP A 22 -18.09 -2.49 22.35
N GLU A 23 -18.65 -3.05 21.28
CA GLU A 23 -19.14 -4.43 21.19
C GLU A 23 -18.02 -5.49 21.17
N LEU A 24 -16.77 -5.08 20.93
CA LEU A 24 -15.61 -5.96 20.98
C LEU A 24 -15.21 -6.26 22.43
N ASN A 25 -14.90 -7.52 22.71
CA ASN A 25 -14.28 -7.89 23.98
C ASN A 25 -12.79 -7.49 24.05
N ASP A 26 -12.16 -7.62 25.21
CA ASP A 26 -10.77 -7.16 25.42
C ASP A 26 -9.74 -7.87 24.52
N GLU A 27 -9.95 -9.14 24.17
CA GLU A 27 -9.06 -9.85 23.24
C GLU A 27 -9.26 -9.39 21.80
N GLU A 28 -10.52 -9.15 21.40
CA GLU A 28 -10.87 -8.66 20.08
C GLU A 28 -10.34 -7.24 19.87
N ARG A 29 -10.48 -6.36 20.87
CA ARG A 29 -9.96 -4.98 20.85
C ARG A 29 -8.46 -4.93 20.63
N LYS A 30 -7.70 -5.90 21.17
CA LYS A 30 -6.24 -5.99 20.97
C LYS A 30 -5.86 -6.39 19.54
N LYS A 31 -6.71 -7.15 18.86
CA LYS A 31 -6.48 -7.64 17.49
C LYS A 31 -7.04 -6.67 16.44
N PHE A 32 -8.08 -5.91 16.79
CA PHE A 32 -8.70 -4.95 15.91
C PHE A 32 -7.72 -3.83 15.55
N SER A 33 -7.54 -3.61 14.24
CA SER A 33 -6.60 -2.61 13.73
C SER A 33 -7.33 -1.56 12.89
N THR A 34 -7.47 -0.36 13.45
CA THR A 34 -7.98 0.82 12.75
C THR A 34 -7.11 1.20 11.55
N TYR A 35 -5.82 0.82 11.55
CA TYR A 35 -4.94 1.03 10.41
C TYR A 35 -5.31 0.12 9.23
N LEU A 36 -5.75 -1.12 9.49
CA LEU A 36 -6.29 -1.98 8.43
C LEU A 36 -7.58 -1.38 7.87
N MET A 37 -8.43 -0.80 8.71
CA MET A 37 -9.66 -0.13 8.26
C MET A 37 -9.38 1.06 7.36
N LEU A 38 -8.37 1.87 7.68
CA LEU A 38 -7.90 2.97 6.84
C LEU A 38 -7.44 2.47 5.46
N ARG A 39 -6.68 1.36 5.43
CA ARG A 39 -6.11 0.80 4.19
C ARG A 39 -7.19 0.17 3.31
N TRP A 40 -7.98 -0.75 3.85
CA TRP A 40 -9.04 -1.44 3.12
C TRP A 40 -10.20 -0.50 2.77
N GLY A 41 -10.61 0.35 3.71
CA GLY A 41 -11.73 1.27 3.53
C GLY A 41 -11.52 2.31 2.42
N SER A 42 -10.27 2.56 2.01
CA SER A 42 -9.95 3.51 0.93
C SER A 42 -10.14 2.93 -0.48
N VAL A 43 -10.23 1.61 -0.61
CA VAL A 43 -10.27 0.90 -1.89
C VAL A 43 -11.57 0.14 -1.99
N VAL A 44 -12.46 0.62 -2.86
CA VAL A 44 -13.78 0.03 -3.11
C VAL A 44 -13.91 -0.40 -4.56
N ASN A 45 -14.54 -1.55 -4.81
CA ASN A 45 -14.95 -1.96 -6.15
C ASN A 45 -16.29 -1.32 -6.52
N GLY A 46 -16.40 -0.83 -7.75
CA GLY A 46 -17.67 -0.29 -8.26
C GLY A 46 -17.46 0.77 -9.33
N ILE A 47 -18.43 1.65 -9.46
CA ILE A 47 -18.37 2.78 -10.39
C ILE A 47 -17.27 3.79 -9.97
N PRO A 48 -16.58 4.45 -10.90
CA PRO A 48 -15.48 5.36 -10.61
C PRO A 48 -15.81 6.45 -9.57
N GLU A 49 -17.04 6.97 -9.58
CA GLU A 49 -17.49 8.02 -8.66
C GLU A 49 -17.50 7.53 -7.21
N LEU A 50 -17.88 6.27 -6.99
CA LEU A 50 -17.88 5.65 -5.67
C LEU A 50 -16.45 5.45 -5.17
N GLN A 51 -15.56 4.96 -6.04
CA GLN A 51 -14.14 4.78 -5.71
C GLN A 51 -13.50 6.11 -5.33
N GLN A 52 -13.76 7.16 -6.13
CA GLN A 52 -13.28 8.50 -5.89
C GLN A 52 -13.81 9.06 -4.57
N TYR A 53 -15.10 8.88 -4.28
CA TYR A 53 -15.70 9.35 -3.02
C TYR A 53 -15.01 8.73 -1.81
N TYR A 54 -14.87 7.40 -1.76
CA TYR A 54 -14.23 6.71 -0.65
C TYR A 54 -12.78 7.15 -0.47
N LEU A 55 -12.02 7.28 -1.57
CA LEU A 55 -10.64 7.73 -1.53
C LEU A 55 -10.53 9.17 -0.96
N GLN A 56 -11.35 10.10 -1.45
CA GLN A 56 -11.33 11.49 -1.01
C GLN A 56 -11.81 11.63 0.44
N ALA A 57 -12.95 11.03 0.79
CA ALA A 57 -13.52 11.09 2.14
C ALA A 57 -12.61 10.44 3.17
N MET A 58 -11.99 9.29 2.84
CA MET A 58 -11.01 8.65 3.72
C MET A 58 -9.79 9.56 3.95
N ASN A 59 -9.30 10.20 2.89
CA ASN A 59 -8.13 11.07 3.01
C ASN A 59 -8.44 12.33 3.83
N GLU A 60 -9.58 12.97 3.57
CA GLU A 60 -9.99 14.22 4.22
C GLU A 60 -10.37 14.02 5.68
N ARG A 61 -11.19 13.00 5.99
CA ARG A 61 -11.79 12.81 7.31
C ARG A 61 -10.87 12.04 8.26
N VAL A 62 -9.99 11.18 7.74
CA VAL A 62 -9.22 10.22 8.55
C VAL A 62 -7.72 10.31 8.31
N ASN A 63 -7.25 10.02 7.08
CA ASN A 63 -5.84 9.73 6.79
C ASN A 63 -4.87 10.83 7.24
N LYS A 64 -5.19 12.11 6.96
CA LYS A 64 -4.30 13.26 7.24
C LYS A 64 -3.85 13.38 8.70
N ARG A 65 -4.72 12.96 9.64
CA ARG A 65 -4.53 13.11 11.10
C ARG A 65 -4.59 11.77 11.84
N PHE A 66 -4.60 10.66 11.10
CA PHE A 66 -4.81 9.33 11.66
C PHE A 66 -3.81 8.99 12.76
N PHE A 67 -2.53 9.33 12.56
CA PHE A 67 -1.46 9.04 13.52
C PHE A 67 -1.40 10.02 14.70
N ASP A 68 -1.95 11.23 14.55
CA ASP A 68 -2.00 12.22 15.63
C ASP A 68 -2.87 11.72 16.80
N ILE A 69 -3.87 10.89 16.50
CA ILE A 69 -4.81 10.29 17.46
C ILE A 69 -4.57 8.79 17.69
N ASN A 70 -3.36 8.28 17.43
CA ASN A 70 -3.06 6.84 17.50
C ASN A 70 -3.32 6.20 18.88
N LYS A 71 -3.30 6.99 19.96
CA LYS A 71 -3.63 6.52 21.31
C LYS A 71 -5.14 6.38 21.57
N HIS A 72 -5.98 6.75 20.60
CA HIS A 72 -7.44 6.76 20.72
C HIS A 72 -8.09 5.91 19.60
N PRO A 73 -7.95 4.57 19.64
CA PRO A 73 -8.48 3.67 18.60
C PRO A 73 -10.01 3.77 18.45
N LYS A 74 -10.75 3.99 19.54
CA LYS A 74 -12.20 4.27 19.47
C LYS A 74 -12.50 5.52 18.65
N LEU A 75 -11.76 6.60 18.85
CA LEU A 75 -11.94 7.84 18.09
C LEU A 75 -11.58 7.64 16.61
N GLN A 76 -10.51 6.91 16.32
CA GLN A 76 -10.16 6.52 14.95
C GLN A 76 -11.29 5.74 14.29
N TRP A 77 -11.90 4.78 14.98
CA TRP A 77 -13.06 4.04 14.47
C TRP A 77 -14.25 4.96 14.19
N LEU A 78 -14.61 5.84 15.12
CA LEU A 78 -15.70 6.79 14.93
C LEU A 78 -15.46 7.68 13.69
N LEU A 79 -14.23 8.13 13.46
CA LEU A 79 -13.88 8.88 12.25
C LEU A 79 -14.01 8.02 10.98
N LEU A 80 -13.56 6.76 11.02
CA LEU A 80 -13.72 5.81 9.91
C LEU A 80 -15.20 5.60 9.53
N THR A 81 -16.10 5.51 10.52
CA THR A 81 -17.56 5.39 10.24
C THR A 81 -18.14 6.63 9.54
N THR A 82 -17.44 7.77 9.56
CA THR A 82 -17.87 8.95 8.82
C THR A 82 -17.55 8.86 7.33
N VAL A 83 -16.68 7.96 6.89
CA VAL A 83 -16.22 7.87 5.50
C VAL A 83 -17.30 7.34 4.58
N SER A 84 -17.99 6.26 4.99
CA SER A 84 -19.04 5.64 4.18
C SER A 84 -20.15 6.64 3.83
N PRO A 85 -20.68 6.69 2.59
CA PRO A 85 -21.85 7.46 2.21
C PRO A 85 -23.19 6.83 2.67
N ASN A 86 -23.17 5.72 3.43
CA ASN A 86 -24.34 4.95 3.86
C ASN A 86 -25.16 4.38 2.68
N MET A 87 -24.48 3.90 1.64
CA MET A 87 -25.08 3.31 0.44
C MET A 87 -25.11 1.77 0.47
N GLY A 88 -25.10 1.19 1.67
CA GLY A 88 -25.00 -0.26 1.86
C GLY A 88 -23.55 -0.73 1.90
N LYS A 89 -23.37 -2.06 1.78
CA LYS A 89 -22.07 -2.72 1.85
C LYS A 89 -21.39 -2.73 0.48
N HIS A 90 -20.09 -2.51 0.47
CA HIS A 90 -19.26 -2.57 -0.71
C HIS A 90 -18.17 -3.61 -0.57
N ARG A 91 -17.62 -4.04 -1.71
CA ARG A 91 -16.48 -4.94 -1.73
C ARG A 91 -15.21 -4.10 -1.69
N HIS A 92 -14.49 -4.21 -0.58
CA HIS A 92 -13.18 -3.60 -0.41
C HIS A 92 -12.08 -4.55 -0.87
N GLU A 93 -10.97 -3.99 -1.36
CA GLU A 93 -9.83 -4.78 -1.82
C GLU A 93 -8.53 -4.37 -1.16
N TRP A 94 -7.66 -5.35 -0.95
CA TRP A 94 -6.31 -5.11 -0.50
C TRP A 94 -5.45 -4.62 -1.67
N MET A 95 -4.99 -3.38 -1.56
CA MET A 95 -3.93 -2.87 -2.43
C MET A 95 -2.57 -3.28 -1.87
N ALA A 96 -1.98 -4.31 -2.49
CA ALA A 96 -0.64 -4.77 -2.15
C ALA A 96 0.39 -3.66 -2.40
N TYR A 97 1.33 -3.50 -1.45
CA TYR A 97 2.48 -2.64 -1.67
C TYR A 97 3.36 -3.27 -2.75
N SER A 98 3.64 -2.55 -3.84
CA SER A 98 4.44 -3.07 -4.95
C SER A 98 5.94 -3.22 -4.64
N GLY A 99 6.36 -3.05 -3.38
CA GLY A 99 7.77 -3.10 -3.00
C GLY A 99 8.57 -1.89 -3.48
N LYS A 100 9.80 -1.76 -2.96
CA LYS A 100 10.86 -0.90 -3.51
C LYS A 100 11.77 -1.70 -4.44
N THR A 101 11.19 -2.60 -5.21
CA THR A 101 11.95 -3.44 -6.11
C THR A 101 11.99 -2.72 -7.44
N ALA A 102 13.20 -2.45 -7.94
CA ALA A 102 13.33 -1.85 -9.26
C ALA A 102 12.67 -2.76 -10.29
N LYS A 103 11.78 -2.20 -11.13
CA LYS A 103 10.98 -2.98 -12.08
C LYS A 103 11.82 -3.48 -13.26
N ASN A 104 12.88 -2.75 -13.59
CA ASN A 104 13.77 -3.06 -14.71
C ASN A 104 14.95 -3.94 -14.24
N LYS A 105 15.25 -5.01 -15.00
CA LYS A 105 16.42 -5.88 -14.76
C LYS A 105 17.73 -5.10 -14.69
N ARG A 106 17.89 -4.08 -15.52
CA ARG A 106 19.08 -3.20 -15.51
C ARG A 106 19.21 -2.47 -14.18
N ALA A 107 18.10 -1.95 -13.66
CA ALA A 107 18.07 -1.27 -12.36
C ALA A 107 18.27 -2.25 -11.19
N GLN A 108 17.76 -3.48 -11.29
CA GLN A 108 18.07 -4.55 -10.32
C GLN A 108 19.56 -4.86 -10.32
N LYS A 109 20.19 -4.96 -11.49
CA LYS A 109 21.64 -5.15 -11.59
C LYS A 109 22.39 -3.95 -11.00
N MET A 110 21.92 -2.72 -11.21
CA MET A 110 22.52 -1.54 -10.57
C MET A 110 22.46 -1.60 -9.04
N LEU A 111 21.37 -2.13 -8.47
CA LEU A 111 21.28 -2.33 -7.01
C LEU A 111 22.26 -3.40 -6.50
N GLU A 112 22.52 -4.46 -7.29
CA GLU A 112 23.58 -5.43 -6.98
C GLU A 112 24.98 -4.77 -7.04
N LEU A 113 25.20 -3.95 -8.08
CA LEU A 113 26.48 -3.29 -8.34
C LEU A 113 26.79 -2.15 -7.36
N TYR A 114 25.74 -1.51 -6.83
CA TYR A 114 25.82 -0.38 -5.90
C TYR A 114 24.83 -0.56 -4.75
N PRO A 115 25.13 -1.37 -3.73
CA PRO A 115 24.18 -1.68 -2.66
C PRO A 115 23.74 -0.49 -1.79
N HIS A 116 24.43 0.65 -1.93
CA HIS A 116 24.16 1.87 -1.17
C HIS A 116 23.14 2.81 -1.84
N ILE A 117 22.79 2.59 -3.11
CA ILE A 117 21.81 3.43 -3.82
C ILE A 117 20.39 2.91 -3.60
N LYS A 118 19.41 3.81 -3.67
CA LYS A 118 17.99 3.44 -3.57
C LYS A 118 17.46 2.89 -4.90
N SER A 119 16.34 2.16 -4.84
CA SER A 119 15.64 1.66 -6.03
C SER A 119 15.36 2.74 -7.06
N ASP A 120 14.94 3.92 -6.60
CA ASP A 120 14.52 5.02 -7.46
C ASP A 120 15.75 5.64 -8.17
N GLU A 121 16.90 5.68 -7.49
CA GLU A 121 18.18 6.12 -8.04
C GLU A 121 18.72 5.10 -9.06
N ALA A 122 18.58 3.80 -8.76
CA ALA A 122 18.96 2.73 -9.68
C ALA A 122 18.11 2.72 -10.96
N GLU A 123 16.79 2.99 -10.85
CA GLU A 123 15.91 3.15 -12.01
C GLU A 123 16.28 4.38 -12.84
N LEU A 124 16.57 5.51 -12.19
CA LEU A 124 17.03 6.72 -12.87
C LEU A 124 18.36 6.49 -13.61
N LEU A 125 19.32 5.82 -12.98
CA LEU A 125 20.59 5.48 -13.62
C LEU A 125 20.39 4.52 -14.79
N ALA A 126 19.53 3.52 -14.64
CA ALA A 126 19.23 2.58 -15.72
C ALA A 126 18.58 3.25 -16.93
N ASP A 127 17.79 4.31 -16.73
CA ASP A 127 17.16 5.11 -17.80
C ASP A 127 18.16 6.05 -18.49
N LYS A 128 19.12 6.61 -17.73
CA LYS A 128 20.10 7.57 -18.26
C LYS A 128 21.31 6.93 -18.94
N ILE A 129 21.67 5.71 -18.55
CA ILE A 129 22.84 5.00 -19.09
C ILE A 129 22.50 4.37 -20.45
N THR A 130 23.35 4.62 -21.44
CA THR A 130 23.26 3.96 -22.75
C THR A 130 23.72 2.51 -22.67
N ASP A 131 23.30 1.67 -23.62
CA ASP A 131 23.68 0.26 -23.67
C ASP A 131 25.21 0.07 -23.79
N GLU A 132 25.89 1.00 -24.48
CA GLU A 132 27.35 1.03 -24.61
C GLU A 132 28.03 1.30 -23.27
N GLN A 133 27.56 2.31 -22.53
CA GLN A 133 28.06 2.64 -21.20
C GLN A 133 27.81 1.51 -20.21
N TYR A 134 26.61 0.92 -20.26
CA TYR A 134 26.26 -0.21 -19.40
C TYR A 134 27.14 -1.43 -19.68
N LYS A 135 27.38 -1.73 -20.96
CA LYS A 135 28.29 -2.80 -21.36
C LYS A 135 29.72 -2.52 -20.90
N GLY A 136 30.22 -1.29 -21.08
CA GLY A 136 31.54 -0.87 -20.62
C GLY A 136 31.71 -1.09 -19.11
N MET A 137 30.71 -0.67 -18.32
CA MET A 137 30.72 -0.87 -16.87
C MET A 137 30.77 -2.35 -16.46
N LEU A 138 30.08 -3.24 -17.18
CA LEU A 138 30.12 -4.68 -16.91
C LEU A 138 31.47 -5.30 -17.30
N VAL A 139 32.07 -4.86 -18.41
CA VAL A 139 33.41 -5.31 -18.82
C VAL A 139 34.48 -4.90 -17.81
N GLU A 140 34.47 -3.64 -17.36
CA GLU A 140 35.42 -3.14 -16.34
C GLU A 140 35.35 -3.93 -15.03
N ARG A 141 34.17 -4.47 -14.71
CA ARG A 141 33.93 -5.28 -13.50
C ARG A 141 34.20 -6.77 -13.71
N GLY A 142 34.68 -7.18 -14.88
CA GLY A 142 35.10 -8.56 -15.16
C GLY A 142 33.96 -9.54 -15.45
N TYR A 143 32.78 -9.06 -15.85
CA TYR A 143 31.70 -9.95 -16.28
C TYR A 143 32.04 -10.65 -17.60
N SER A 144 31.63 -11.91 -17.74
CA SER A 144 31.82 -12.67 -18.97
C SER A 144 30.91 -12.18 -20.11
N ASP A 145 31.31 -12.40 -21.36
CA ASP A 145 30.50 -12.04 -22.54
C ASP A 145 29.10 -12.65 -22.53
N LYS A 146 28.93 -13.81 -21.87
CA LYS A 146 27.64 -14.48 -21.71
C LYS A 146 26.74 -13.71 -20.74
N GLU A 147 27.26 -13.30 -19.59
CA GLU A 147 26.53 -12.53 -18.58
C GLU A 147 26.17 -11.13 -19.08
N ILE A 148 27.05 -10.51 -19.87
CA ILE A 148 26.79 -9.21 -20.49
C ILE A 148 25.62 -9.27 -21.48
N LYS A 149 25.56 -10.32 -22.31
CA LYS A 149 24.45 -10.53 -23.25
C LYS A 149 23.12 -10.79 -22.54
N GLU A 150 23.16 -11.42 -21.37
CA GLU A 150 21.97 -11.66 -20.54
C GLU A 150 21.50 -10.38 -19.84
N ALA A 151 22.42 -9.55 -19.35
CA ALA A 151 22.12 -8.28 -18.70
C ALA A 151 21.56 -7.21 -19.65
N LEU A 152 21.84 -7.31 -20.96
CA LEU A 152 21.33 -6.43 -22.01
C LEU A 152 19.96 -6.86 -22.58
N LYS A 153 19.42 -8.01 -22.18
CA LYS A 153 18.11 -8.54 -22.61
C LYS A 153 16.96 -8.18 -21.65
#